data_AF-A0A419KEQ6-F1
#
_entry.id   AF-A0A419KEQ6-F1
#
_cell.length_a   1.000
_cell.length_b   1.000
_cell.length_c   1.000
_cell.angle_alpha   90.00
_cell.angle_beta   90.00
_cell.angle_gamma   90.00
#
_symmetry.space_group_name_H-M   'P 1'
#
loop_
_entity.id
_entity.type
_entity.pdbx_description
1 polymer ?
#
loop_
_entity_poly.entity_id
_entity_poly.type
_entity_poly.pdbx_seq_one_letter_code
_entity_poly.pdbx_strand_id
1 'polypeptide(L)'
;MLEWIGLAAGIGFGIMGLAAYIKTNLEGRQREQELLDRIEQLHDTIRRGQLLEFEKIVPEQKRLIRDAQRSIWIFSINSLGLFHEHREDMISLLKKGGSMRVLLLDPASEVFKNRERKEEEEINGQISGRLRAEYMASVAYCKDIINFSEGKGSLELRLHKEDINEVLLIIDPGTGNTTLHINEYSPERHTRGYTGKHRIIPREQPDLIKPYIQRYENLWNNARRVDL
;
A
#
# COMPACT_ATOMS: atom_id res chain seq x y z
N MET A 1 41.87 -47.71 -40.58
CA MET A 1 40.52 -47.73 -39.99
C MET A 1 40.49 -47.19 -38.55
N LEU A 2 41.52 -47.47 -37.72
CA LEU A 2 41.64 -46.96 -36.33
C LEU A 2 41.86 -45.44 -36.22
N GLU A 3 42.56 -44.80 -37.16
CA GLU A 3 42.88 -43.36 -37.11
C GLU A 3 41.64 -42.46 -37.31
N TRP A 4 40.68 -42.88 -38.13
CA TRP A 4 39.43 -42.13 -38.38
C TRP A 4 38.47 -42.15 -37.17
N ILE A 5 38.51 -43.24 -36.38
CA ILE A 5 37.71 -43.37 -35.16
C ILE A 5 38.28 -42.48 -34.04
N GLY A 6 39.61 -42.39 -33.94
CA GLY A 6 40.27 -41.48 -32.99
C GLY A 6 40.02 -39.99 -33.29
N LEU A 7 40.00 -39.61 -34.57
CA LEU A 7 39.73 -38.23 -34.99
C LEU A 7 38.25 -37.84 -34.74
N ALA A 8 37.31 -38.74 -35.01
CA ALA A 8 35.88 -38.52 -34.74
C ALA A 8 35.57 -38.43 -33.24
N ALA A 9 36.22 -39.27 -32.41
CA ALA A 9 36.09 -39.19 -30.96
C ALA A 9 36.67 -37.88 -30.40
N GLY A 10 37.85 -37.45 -30.86
CA GLY A 10 38.50 -36.22 -30.40
C GLY A 10 37.69 -34.95 -30.70
N ILE A 11 37.07 -34.87 -31.89
CA ILE A 11 36.19 -33.75 -32.27
C ILE A 11 34.90 -33.75 -31.43
N GLY A 12 34.31 -34.92 -31.18
CA GLY A 12 33.12 -35.06 -30.33
C GLY A 12 33.34 -34.61 -28.89
N PHE A 13 34.46 -34.99 -28.27
CA PHE A 13 34.82 -34.53 -26.92
C PHE A 13 35.11 -33.02 -26.86
N GLY A 14 35.75 -32.46 -27.90
CA GLY A 14 36.01 -31.01 -28.00
C GLY A 14 34.73 -30.17 -28.06
N ILE A 15 33.74 -30.60 -28.86
CA ILE A 15 32.45 -29.90 -28.98
C ILE A 15 31.65 -29.99 -27.67
N MET A 16 31.64 -31.16 -27.01
CA MET A 16 30.97 -31.31 -25.72
C MET A 16 31.62 -30.46 -24.61
N GLY A 17 32.96 -30.38 -24.58
CA GLY A 17 33.68 -29.53 -23.64
C GLY A 17 33.39 -28.03 -23.85
N LEU A 18 33.34 -27.58 -25.11
CA LEU A 18 32.98 -26.20 -25.44
C LEU A 18 31.51 -25.90 -25.11
N ALA A 19 30.59 -26.82 -25.37
CA ALA A 19 29.18 -26.67 -25.02
C ALA A 19 28.97 -26.62 -23.49
N ALA A 20 29.68 -27.45 -22.72
CA ALA A 20 29.64 -27.41 -21.27
C ALA A 20 30.22 -26.09 -20.72
N TYR A 21 31.31 -25.60 -21.30
CA TYR A 21 31.91 -24.30 -20.93
C TYR A 21 30.98 -23.13 -21.27
N ILE A 22 30.38 -23.11 -22.47
CA ILE A 22 29.40 -22.09 -22.86
C ILE A 22 28.18 -22.12 -21.95
N LYS A 23 27.65 -23.31 -21.64
CA LYS A 23 26.50 -23.48 -20.74
C LYS A 23 26.79 -22.97 -19.33
N THR A 24 27.91 -23.36 -18.73
CA THR A 24 28.31 -22.91 -17.39
C THR A 24 28.57 -21.40 -17.32
N ASN A 25 29.12 -20.81 -18.37
CA ASN A 25 29.34 -19.36 -18.45
C ASN A 25 28.02 -18.58 -18.66
N LEU A 26 27.09 -19.12 -19.46
CA LEU A 26 25.73 -18.58 -19.60
C LEU A 26 24.94 -18.66 -18.29
N GLU A 27 24.96 -19.80 -17.60
CA GLU A 27 24.34 -19.97 -16.29
C GLU A 27 24.96 -19.04 -15.24
N GLY A 28 26.29 -18.82 -15.31
CA GLY A 28 26.99 -17.85 -14.48
C GLY A 28 26.49 -16.42 -14.68
N ARG A 29 26.38 -15.97 -15.93
CA ARG A 29 25.84 -14.64 -16.27
C ARG A 29 24.37 -14.48 -15.90
N GLN A 30 23.56 -15.53 -16.05
CA GLN A 30 22.16 -15.50 -15.62
C GLN A 30 22.03 -15.33 -14.11
N ARG A 31 22.84 -16.06 -13.32
CA ARG A 31 22.89 -15.88 -11.86
C ARG A 31 23.39 -14.50 -11.44
N GLU A 32 24.39 -13.98 -12.14
CA GLU A 32 24.91 -12.63 -11.87
C GLU A 32 23.83 -11.57 -12.11
N GLN A 33 23.08 -11.67 -13.21
CA GLN A 33 21.95 -10.79 -13.49
C GLN A 33 20.86 -10.91 -12.42
N GLU A 34 20.50 -12.13 -12.02
CA GLU A 34 19.50 -12.37 -10.96
C GLU A 34 19.93 -11.78 -9.61
N LEU A 35 21.23 -11.86 -9.28
CA LEU A 35 21.78 -11.24 -8.07
C LEU A 35 21.76 -9.71 -8.14
N LEU A 36 22.08 -9.12 -9.30
CA LEU A 36 22.00 -7.68 -9.50
C LEU A 36 20.56 -7.18 -9.37
N ASP A 37 19.60 -7.86 -10.00
CA ASP A 37 18.18 -7.53 -9.90
C ASP A 37 17.71 -7.63 -8.44
N ARG A 38 18.17 -8.65 -7.70
CA ARG A 38 17.85 -8.83 -6.28
C ARG A 38 18.48 -7.76 -5.40
N ILE A 39 19.71 -7.32 -5.69
CA ILE A 39 20.36 -6.19 -5.01
C ILE A 39 19.58 -4.90 -5.27
N GLU A 40 19.13 -4.67 -6.50
CA GLU A 40 18.31 -3.51 -6.84
C GLU A 40 16.96 -3.52 -6.10
N GLN A 41 16.27 -4.67 -6.05
CA GLN A 41 15.03 -4.84 -5.28
C GLN A 41 15.24 -4.60 -3.78
N LEU A 42 16.34 -5.09 -3.21
CA LEU A 42 16.70 -4.85 -1.82
C LEU A 42 16.99 -3.37 -1.56
N HIS A 43 17.70 -2.69 -2.48
CA HIS A 43 17.92 -1.26 -2.40
C HIS A 43 16.61 -0.45 -2.50
N ASP A 44 15.68 -0.81 -3.39
CA ASP A 44 14.37 -0.15 -3.45
C ASP A 44 13.57 -0.38 -2.16
N THR A 45 13.62 -1.60 -1.62
CA THR A 45 12.97 -1.94 -0.34
C THR A 45 13.53 -1.12 0.82
N ILE A 46 14.85 -0.95 0.89
CA ILE A 46 15.52 -0.14 1.92
C ILE A 46 15.18 1.35 1.77
N ARG A 47 14.88 1.82 0.56
CA ARG A 47 14.59 3.23 0.29
C ARG A 47 13.11 3.58 0.39
N ARG A 48 12.21 2.65 0.09
CA ARG A 48 10.78 2.92 -0.14
C ARG A 48 9.83 1.95 0.58
N GLY A 49 10.35 0.92 1.25
CA GLY A 49 9.55 -0.16 1.82
C GLY A 49 9.25 -1.28 0.83
N GLN A 50 8.70 -2.37 1.36
CA GLN A 50 8.42 -3.60 0.63
C GLN A 50 7.18 -3.44 -0.25
N LEU A 51 7.33 -3.65 -1.56
CA LEU A 51 6.20 -3.71 -2.50
C LEU A 51 5.33 -4.94 -2.22
N LEU A 52 4.01 -4.75 -2.27
CA LEU A 52 3.04 -5.84 -2.12
C LEU A 52 2.49 -6.28 -3.47
N GLU A 53 2.44 -7.59 -3.65
CA GLU A 53 1.60 -8.23 -4.67
C GLU A 53 0.12 -7.97 -4.36
N PHE A 54 -0.70 -7.86 -5.41
CA PHE A 54 -2.10 -7.45 -5.29
C PHE A 54 -2.90 -8.39 -4.36
N GLU A 55 -2.68 -9.70 -4.46
CA GLU A 55 -3.36 -10.72 -3.67
C GLU A 55 -3.01 -10.65 -2.17
N LYS A 56 -1.88 -10.01 -1.83
CA LYS A 56 -1.41 -9.86 -0.45
C LYS A 56 -1.91 -8.60 0.23
N ILE A 57 -2.49 -7.64 -0.51
CA ILE A 57 -2.92 -6.34 0.04
C ILE A 57 -3.92 -6.53 1.19
N VAL A 58 -5.04 -7.21 0.95
CA VAL A 58 -6.10 -7.39 1.96
C VAL A 58 -5.61 -8.23 3.15
N PRO A 59 -4.95 -9.39 2.97
CA PRO A 59 -4.37 -10.14 4.07
C PRO A 59 -3.38 -9.34 4.93
N GLU A 60 -2.49 -8.56 4.31
CA GLU A 60 -1.52 -7.75 5.05
C GLU A 60 -2.19 -6.60 5.80
N GLN A 61 -3.13 -5.88 5.20
CA GLN A 61 -3.90 -4.85 5.91
C GLN A 61 -4.63 -5.43 7.12
N LYS A 62 -5.24 -6.60 6.98
CA LYS A 62 -5.91 -7.30 8.07
C LYS A 62 -4.94 -7.66 9.19
N ARG A 63 -3.76 -8.19 8.85
CA ARG A 63 -2.70 -8.49 9.81
C ARG A 63 -2.27 -7.23 10.57
N LEU A 64 -1.97 -6.15 9.85
CA LEU A 64 -1.56 -4.86 10.41
C LEU A 64 -2.60 -4.29 11.39
N ILE A 65 -3.89 -4.33 11.02
CA ILE A 65 -4.98 -3.82 11.87
C ILE A 65 -5.16 -4.68 13.12
N ARG A 66 -5.05 -6.01 13.00
CA ARG A 66 -5.14 -6.93 14.14
C ARG A 66 -3.97 -6.82 15.11
N ASP A 67 -2.78 -6.56 14.57
CA ASP A 67 -1.55 -6.39 15.34
C ASP A 67 -1.50 -5.03 16.07
N ALA A 68 -2.35 -4.07 15.69
CA ALA A 68 -2.44 -2.76 16.33
C ALA A 68 -2.76 -2.89 17.83
N GLN A 69 -1.93 -2.27 18.67
CA GLN A 69 -2.06 -2.35 20.13
C GLN A 69 -2.72 -1.10 20.71
N ARG A 70 -2.54 0.07 20.09
CA ARG A 70 -2.94 1.37 20.65
C ARG A 70 -3.78 2.19 19.71
N SER A 71 -3.36 2.32 18.44
CA SER A 71 -4.02 3.24 17.54
C SER A 71 -3.84 2.95 16.06
N ILE A 72 -4.86 3.31 15.28
CA ILE A 72 -4.82 3.26 13.81
C ILE A 72 -5.10 4.67 13.27
N TRP A 73 -4.23 5.18 12.41
CA TRP A 73 -4.46 6.42 11.68
C TRP A 73 -4.65 6.13 10.19
N ILE A 74 -5.71 6.70 9.61
CA ILE A 74 -6.10 6.51 8.21
C ILE A 74 -6.07 7.87 7.52
N PHE A 75 -5.45 7.94 6.34
CA PHE A 75 -5.40 9.11 5.48
C PHE A 75 -5.77 8.73 4.05
N SER A 76 -6.86 9.28 3.51
CA SER A 76 -7.36 8.88 2.19
C SER A 76 -8.34 9.87 1.58
N ILE A 77 -8.69 9.72 0.30
CA ILE A 77 -9.84 10.42 -0.30
C ILE A 77 -11.15 9.93 0.36
N ASN A 78 -11.31 8.61 0.39
CA ASN A 78 -12.36 7.87 1.09
C ASN A 78 -11.75 6.58 1.65
N SER A 79 -12.42 5.89 2.55
CA SER A 79 -11.90 4.68 3.19
C SER A 79 -12.85 3.50 3.10
N LEU A 80 -13.70 3.47 2.06
CA LEU A 80 -14.71 2.43 1.90
C LEU A 80 -14.07 1.03 1.89
N GLY A 81 -13.08 0.79 1.03
CA GLY A 81 -12.45 -0.53 0.92
C GLY A 81 -11.85 -1.00 2.24
N LEU A 82 -11.17 -0.10 2.96
CA LEU A 82 -10.56 -0.44 4.24
C LEU A 82 -11.62 -0.77 5.32
N PHE A 83 -12.71 0.00 5.38
CA PHE A 83 -13.77 -0.25 6.34
C PHE A 83 -14.60 -1.49 5.99
N HIS A 84 -14.91 -1.71 4.71
CA HIS A 84 -15.67 -2.87 4.26
C HIS A 84 -14.99 -4.18 4.68
N GLU A 85 -13.68 -4.28 4.48
CA GLU A 85 -12.92 -5.50 4.76
C GLU A 85 -12.58 -5.68 6.24
N HIS A 86 -12.34 -4.59 6.98
CA HIS A 86 -11.68 -4.66 8.30
C HIS A 86 -12.47 -4.01 9.45
N ARG A 87 -13.75 -3.65 9.27
CA ARG A 87 -14.57 -3.00 10.31
C ARG A 87 -14.56 -3.73 11.65
N GLU A 88 -14.63 -5.07 11.65
CA GLU A 88 -14.75 -5.87 12.87
C GLU A 88 -13.45 -5.83 13.69
N ASP A 89 -12.30 -5.84 12.98
CA ASP A 89 -11.00 -5.74 13.61
C ASP A 89 -10.78 -4.33 14.21
N MET A 90 -11.28 -3.28 13.55
CA MET A 90 -11.30 -1.90 14.07
C MET A 90 -12.20 -1.72 15.30
N ILE A 91 -13.40 -2.31 15.28
CA ILE A 91 -14.30 -2.34 16.45
C ILE A 91 -13.60 -3.05 17.62
N SER A 92 -12.93 -4.18 17.36
CA SER A 92 -12.17 -4.93 18.36
C SER A 92 -11.07 -4.10 19.01
N LEU A 93 -10.33 -3.29 18.23
CA LEU A 93 -9.34 -2.35 18.76
C LEU A 93 -9.98 -1.33 19.72
N LEU A 94 -11.10 -0.70 19.32
CA LEU A 94 -11.78 0.28 20.15
C LEU A 94 -12.36 -0.33 21.43
N LYS A 95 -12.94 -1.54 21.35
CA LYS A 95 -13.42 -2.28 22.53
C LYS A 95 -12.32 -2.58 23.55
N LYS A 96 -11.05 -2.63 23.13
CA LYS A 96 -9.88 -2.77 24.00
C LYS A 96 -9.35 -1.44 24.54
N GLY A 97 -10.00 -0.32 24.23
CA GLY A 97 -9.59 1.03 24.65
C GLY A 97 -8.62 1.71 23.69
N GLY A 98 -8.42 1.16 22.49
CA GLY A 98 -7.60 1.79 21.45
C GLY A 98 -8.21 3.08 20.88
N SER A 99 -7.49 3.72 19.97
CA SER A 99 -7.93 4.94 19.31
C SER A 99 -7.80 4.89 17.79
N MET A 100 -8.66 5.63 17.10
CA MET A 100 -8.66 5.72 15.65
C MET A 100 -8.75 7.17 15.22
N ARG A 101 -7.89 7.56 14.27
CA ARG A 101 -7.95 8.86 13.60
C ARG A 101 -8.19 8.63 12.13
N VAL A 102 -9.25 9.21 11.59
CA VAL A 102 -9.61 9.10 10.17
C VAL A 102 -9.55 10.48 9.57
N LEU A 103 -8.70 10.65 8.57
CA LEU A 103 -8.49 11.92 7.87
C LEU A 103 -8.87 11.74 6.41
N LEU A 104 -10.01 12.32 6.01
CA LEU A 104 -10.55 12.19 4.66
C LEU A 104 -10.46 13.50 3.87
N LEU A 105 -10.43 13.41 2.55
CA LEU A 105 -10.52 14.58 1.69
C LEU A 105 -11.92 15.19 1.74
N ASP A 106 -12.01 16.51 1.93
CA ASP A 106 -13.28 17.23 2.02
C ASP A 106 -14.01 17.19 0.65
N PRO A 107 -15.23 16.60 0.56
CA PRO A 107 -15.98 16.52 -0.69
C PRO A 107 -16.45 17.87 -1.24
N ALA A 108 -16.35 18.94 -0.45
CA ALA A 108 -16.60 20.31 -0.89
C ALA A 108 -15.36 21.00 -1.49
N SER A 109 -14.16 20.43 -1.33
CA SER A 109 -12.92 21.00 -1.85
C SER A 109 -12.79 20.87 -3.37
N GLU A 110 -12.06 21.79 -4.00
CA GLU A 110 -11.74 21.69 -5.43
C GLU A 110 -10.83 20.50 -5.74
N VAL A 111 -9.97 20.11 -4.79
CA VAL A 111 -9.13 18.91 -4.90
C VAL A 111 -9.99 17.66 -5.05
N PHE A 112 -11.05 17.51 -4.25
CA PHE A 112 -11.97 16.39 -4.38
C PHE A 112 -12.66 16.38 -5.74
N LYS A 113 -13.18 17.53 -6.19
CA LYS A 113 -13.84 17.67 -7.49
C LYS A 113 -12.89 17.36 -8.66
N ASN A 114 -11.63 17.75 -8.56
CA ASN A 114 -10.59 17.40 -9.52
C ASN A 114 -10.38 15.88 -9.58
N ARG A 115 -10.41 15.22 -8.42
CA ARG A 115 -10.23 13.77 -8.33
C ARG A 115 -11.43 13.00 -8.88
N GLU A 116 -12.66 13.47 -8.61
CA GLU A 116 -13.88 12.94 -9.24
C GLU A 116 -13.75 12.97 -10.76
N ARG A 117 -13.38 14.12 -11.34
CA ARG A 117 -13.17 14.27 -12.79
C ARG A 117 -12.09 13.35 -13.36
N LYS A 118 -11.06 13.01 -12.58
CA LYS A 118 -9.93 12.18 -13.02
C LYS A 118 -10.23 10.69 -12.96
N GLU A 119 -10.90 10.24 -11.90
CA GLU A 119 -11.15 8.81 -11.66
C GLU A 119 -12.47 8.31 -12.25
N GLU A 120 -13.48 9.15 -12.35
CA GLU A 120 -14.81 8.70 -12.73
C GLU A 120 -15.00 8.71 -14.24
N GLU A 121 -15.85 7.81 -14.70
CA GLU A 121 -16.37 7.84 -16.06
C GLU A 121 -17.42 8.93 -16.17
N GLU A 122 -17.36 9.71 -17.24
CA GLU A 122 -18.47 10.58 -17.62
C GLU A 122 -19.50 9.75 -18.37
N ILE A 123 -20.68 9.59 -17.79
CA ILE A 123 -21.82 8.93 -18.41
C ILE A 123 -22.78 10.02 -18.86
N ASN A 124 -22.97 10.17 -20.16
CA ASN A 124 -23.85 11.20 -20.75
C ASN A 124 -23.49 12.64 -20.30
N GLY A 125 -22.19 12.94 -20.14
CA GLY A 125 -21.71 14.25 -19.68
C GLY A 125 -21.91 14.52 -18.18
N GLN A 126 -22.26 13.50 -17.40
CA GLN A 126 -22.34 13.57 -15.95
C GLN A 126 -21.35 12.62 -15.29
N ILE A 127 -20.70 13.09 -14.23
CA ILE A 127 -19.83 12.30 -13.37
C ILE A 127 -20.70 11.29 -12.60
N SER A 128 -20.27 10.02 -12.53
CA SER A 128 -21.04 8.92 -11.95
C SER A 128 -21.48 9.11 -10.49
N GLY A 129 -20.79 9.96 -9.73
CA GLY A 129 -21.03 10.22 -8.31
C GLY A 129 -20.49 9.12 -7.38
N ARG A 130 -19.73 8.16 -7.92
CA ARG A 130 -19.19 7.02 -7.18
C ARG A 130 -18.36 7.46 -5.99
N LEU A 131 -17.41 8.37 -6.18
CA LEU A 131 -16.47 8.79 -5.15
C LEU A 131 -17.19 9.46 -3.97
N ARG A 132 -18.28 10.21 -4.24
CA ARG A 132 -19.17 10.76 -3.21
C ARG A 132 -19.91 9.67 -2.45
N ALA A 133 -20.43 8.66 -3.14
CA ALA A 133 -21.09 7.54 -2.49
C ALA A 133 -20.11 6.76 -1.59
N GLU A 134 -18.88 6.52 -2.06
CA GLU A 134 -17.82 5.88 -1.28
C GLU A 134 -17.42 6.72 -0.06
N TYR A 135 -17.35 8.04 -0.21
CA TYR A 135 -17.15 8.96 0.91
C TYR A 135 -18.28 8.85 1.95
N MET A 136 -19.55 8.94 1.52
CA MET A 136 -20.70 8.85 2.42
C MET A 136 -20.73 7.51 3.17
N ALA A 137 -20.43 6.42 2.46
CA ALA A 137 -20.31 5.10 3.07
C ALA A 137 -19.16 5.05 4.09
N SER A 138 -18.03 5.70 3.80
CA SER A 138 -16.90 5.79 4.76
C SER A 138 -17.31 6.48 6.05
N VAL A 139 -18.07 7.58 5.97
CA VAL A 139 -18.60 8.28 7.15
C VAL A 139 -19.58 7.39 7.91
N ALA A 140 -20.48 6.70 7.21
CA ALA A 140 -21.41 5.76 7.83
C ALA A 140 -20.69 4.64 8.59
N TYR A 141 -19.63 4.06 8.00
CA TYR A 141 -18.79 3.08 8.68
C TYR A 141 -18.12 3.65 9.94
N CYS A 142 -17.63 4.89 9.93
CA CYS A 142 -17.10 5.50 11.14
C CYS A 142 -18.14 5.57 12.27
N LYS A 143 -19.40 5.91 11.93
CA LYS A 143 -20.51 5.94 12.89
C LYS A 143 -20.83 4.54 13.42
N ASP A 144 -20.89 3.54 12.54
CA ASP A 144 -21.12 2.17 12.95
C ASP A 144 -19.99 1.67 13.87
N ILE A 145 -18.73 1.88 13.49
CA ILE A 145 -17.57 1.46 14.28
C ILE A 145 -17.61 2.06 15.69
N ILE A 146 -17.87 3.36 15.84
CA ILE A 146 -17.96 3.97 17.17
C ILE A 146 -19.19 3.49 17.95
N ASN A 147 -20.34 3.32 17.30
CA ASN A 147 -21.56 2.82 17.95
C ASN A 147 -21.39 1.38 18.47
N PHE A 148 -20.75 0.51 17.69
CA PHE A 148 -20.49 -0.88 18.08
C PHE A 148 -19.27 -1.04 19.01
N SER A 149 -18.54 0.04 19.30
CA SER A 149 -17.41 0.02 20.25
C SER A 149 -17.83 0.04 21.73
N GLU A 150 -19.14 0.12 22.04
CA GLU A 150 -19.69 0.16 23.41
C GLU A 150 -19.20 1.37 24.22
N GLY A 151 -18.86 2.48 23.55
CA GLY A 151 -18.31 3.68 24.19
C GLY A 151 -16.89 3.51 24.73
N LYS A 152 -16.19 2.44 24.34
CA LYS A 152 -14.79 2.20 24.68
C LYS A 152 -13.89 2.76 23.58
N GLY A 153 -12.70 3.23 23.98
CA GLY A 153 -11.75 3.81 23.05
C GLY A 153 -12.21 5.15 22.47
N SER A 154 -11.63 5.55 21.35
CA SER A 154 -12.01 6.80 20.65
C SER A 154 -11.85 6.69 19.15
N LEU A 155 -12.78 7.27 18.39
CA LEU A 155 -12.65 7.45 16.95
C LEU A 155 -12.96 8.91 16.62
N GLU A 156 -12.03 9.57 15.94
CA GLU A 156 -12.23 10.94 15.43
C GLU A 156 -12.09 10.95 13.91
N LEU A 157 -13.05 11.59 13.23
CA LEU A 157 -13.03 11.86 11.81
C LEU A 157 -12.79 13.35 11.55
N ARG A 158 -11.85 13.67 10.67
CA ARG A 158 -11.58 15.02 10.19
C ARG A 158 -11.47 15.10 8.67
N LEU A 159 -11.64 16.30 8.13
CA LEU A 159 -11.59 16.60 6.71
C LEU A 159 -10.49 17.61 6.37
N HIS A 160 -9.63 17.26 5.42
CA HIS A 160 -8.59 18.15 4.88
C HIS A 160 -8.93 18.59 3.46
N LYS A 161 -8.21 19.60 2.95
CA LYS A 161 -8.40 20.14 1.60
C LYS A 161 -7.16 20.05 0.71
N GLU A 162 -6.07 19.50 1.25
CA GLU A 162 -4.80 19.34 0.53
C GLU A 162 -4.85 18.19 -0.48
N ASP A 163 -4.07 18.34 -1.54
CA ASP A 163 -3.92 17.32 -2.59
C ASP A 163 -3.19 16.09 -2.07
N ILE A 164 -3.61 14.91 -2.55
CA ILE A 164 -3.11 13.63 -2.10
C ILE A 164 -2.83 12.69 -3.27
N ASN A 165 -1.62 12.16 -3.28
CA ASN A 165 -1.16 11.19 -4.28
C ASN A 165 -1.07 9.77 -3.72
N GLU A 166 -1.48 9.57 -2.46
CA GLU A 166 -1.40 8.28 -1.79
C GLU A 166 -2.36 8.17 -0.61
N VAL A 167 -2.69 6.93 -0.25
CA VAL A 167 -3.41 6.56 0.96
C VAL A 167 -2.41 6.03 1.99
N LEU A 168 -2.61 6.39 3.26
CA LEU A 168 -1.83 5.86 4.37
C LEU A 168 -2.71 5.12 5.37
N LEU A 169 -2.20 3.98 5.82
CA LEU A 169 -2.66 3.26 7.01
C LEU A 169 -1.46 3.18 7.96
N ILE A 170 -1.52 3.91 9.07
CA ILE A 170 -0.45 4.00 10.06
C ILE A 170 -0.88 3.27 11.32
N ILE A 171 -0.12 2.25 11.72
CA ILE A 171 -0.36 1.45 12.92
C ILE A 171 0.54 1.92 14.04
N ASP A 172 -0.03 2.12 15.22
CA ASP A 172 0.65 2.55 16.46
C ASP A 172 1.68 3.70 16.27
N PRO A 173 1.31 4.80 15.60
CA PRO A 173 2.20 5.94 15.38
C PRO A 173 2.75 6.53 16.69
N GLY A 174 4.02 6.96 16.63
CA GLY A 174 4.72 7.51 17.79
C GLY A 174 5.20 6.44 18.78
N THR A 175 5.06 5.15 18.44
CA THR A 175 5.60 4.04 19.22
C THR A 175 6.78 3.38 18.50
N GLY A 176 7.58 2.59 19.23
CA GLY A 176 8.62 1.73 18.64
C GLY A 176 8.08 0.59 17.76
N ASN A 177 6.75 0.43 17.64
CA ASN A 177 6.10 -0.57 16.80
C ASN A 177 5.39 0.03 15.58
N THR A 178 5.68 1.30 15.26
CA THR A 178 4.97 1.98 14.17
C THR A 178 5.18 1.26 12.85
N THR A 179 4.10 0.87 12.17
CA THR A 179 4.15 0.28 10.82
C THR A 179 3.29 1.11 9.87
N LEU A 180 3.72 1.24 8.63
CA LEU A 180 3.04 2.06 7.63
C LEU A 180 2.72 1.23 6.39
N HIS A 181 1.45 1.24 5.98
CA HIS A 181 1.03 0.79 4.66
C HIS A 181 0.68 2.00 3.79
N ILE A 182 1.25 2.05 2.60
CA ILE A 182 1.09 3.11 1.62
C ILE A 182 0.42 2.52 0.38
N ASN A 183 -0.54 3.23 -0.20
CA ASN A 183 -1.03 2.97 -1.55
C ASN A 183 -0.84 4.24 -2.40
N GLU A 184 0.14 4.23 -3.29
CA GLU A 184 0.45 5.31 -4.21
C GLU A 184 -0.55 5.30 -5.37
N TYR A 185 -1.32 6.36 -5.54
CA TYR A 185 -2.30 6.45 -6.61
C TYR A 185 -1.65 6.38 -7.99
N SER A 186 -2.27 5.65 -8.90
CA SER A 186 -1.85 5.66 -10.30
C SER A 186 -1.98 7.06 -10.90
N PRO A 187 -0.99 7.51 -11.68
CA PRO A 187 -1.06 8.78 -12.40
C PRO A 187 -2.08 8.74 -13.55
N GLU A 188 -2.47 7.56 -14.02
CA GLU A 188 -3.34 7.35 -15.18
C GLU A 188 -4.78 7.82 -14.94
N ARG A 189 -5.44 8.32 -15.99
CA ARG A 189 -6.86 8.71 -15.93
C ARG A 189 -7.75 7.48 -15.90
N HIS A 190 -8.93 7.60 -15.28
CA HIS A 190 -9.91 6.53 -15.14
C HIS A 190 -9.40 5.28 -14.40
N THR A 191 -8.30 5.43 -13.64
CA THR A 191 -7.84 4.39 -12.72
C THR A 191 -8.37 4.68 -11.33
N ARG A 192 -8.86 3.64 -10.66
CA ARG A 192 -9.37 3.75 -9.29
C ARG A 192 -8.20 3.89 -8.33
N GLY A 193 -8.36 4.70 -7.28
CA GLY A 193 -7.31 4.88 -6.28
C GLY A 193 -6.78 3.57 -5.65
N TYR A 194 -7.62 2.52 -5.54
CA TYR A 194 -7.20 1.22 -4.98
C TYR A 194 -6.27 0.40 -5.88
N THR A 195 -6.19 0.67 -7.18
CA THR A 195 -5.31 -0.09 -8.10
C THR A 195 -3.87 0.45 -8.12
N GLY A 196 -3.51 1.27 -7.14
CA GLY A 196 -2.19 1.89 -7.03
C GLY A 196 -1.10 0.90 -6.62
N LYS A 197 0.10 1.43 -6.37
CA LYS A 197 1.23 0.61 -5.88
C LYS A 197 1.19 0.56 -4.36
N HIS A 198 1.10 -0.65 -3.82
CA HIS A 198 1.02 -0.88 -2.39
C HIS A 198 2.40 -1.19 -1.81
N ARG A 199 2.76 -0.50 -0.72
CA ARG A 199 4.02 -0.71 0.00
C ARG A 199 3.80 -0.83 1.49
N ILE A 200 4.63 -1.61 2.16
CA ILE A 200 4.75 -1.64 3.62
C ILE A 200 6.13 -1.13 4.03
N ILE A 201 6.14 -0.17 4.94
CA ILE A 201 7.34 0.25 5.65
C ILE A 201 7.26 -0.34 7.06
N PRO A 202 8.14 -1.29 7.41
CA PRO A 202 8.09 -1.97 8.68
C PRO A 202 8.70 -1.10 9.80
N ARG A 203 8.40 -1.44 11.06
CA ARG A 203 8.85 -0.67 12.24
C ARG A 203 10.36 -0.53 12.38
N GLU A 204 11.13 -1.42 11.76
CA GLU A 204 12.58 -1.40 11.74
C GLU A 204 13.16 -0.26 10.87
N GLN A 205 12.30 0.48 10.15
CA GLN A 205 12.68 1.61 9.27
C GLN A 205 11.99 2.93 9.68
N PRO A 206 12.16 3.41 10.92
CA PRO A 206 11.43 4.56 11.44
C PRO A 206 11.71 5.88 10.68
N ASP A 207 12.91 6.03 10.12
CA ASP A 207 13.30 7.21 9.35
C ASP A 207 12.47 7.39 8.07
N LEU A 208 12.04 6.29 7.45
CA LEU A 208 11.17 6.34 6.28
C LEU A 208 9.72 6.66 6.65
N ILE A 209 9.27 6.28 7.86
CA ILE A 209 7.90 6.52 8.33
C ILE A 209 7.71 7.97 8.79
N LYS A 210 8.74 8.56 9.40
CA LYS A 210 8.68 9.88 10.05
C LYS A 210 8.10 11.01 9.17
N PRO A 211 8.46 11.16 7.89
CA PRO A 211 7.88 12.21 7.03
C PRO A 211 6.36 12.06 6.86
N TYR A 212 5.86 10.82 6.76
CA TYR A 212 4.42 10.55 6.60
C TYR A 212 3.65 10.91 7.87
N ILE A 213 4.18 10.58 9.05
CA ILE A 213 3.59 10.98 10.34
C ILE A 213 3.56 12.51 10.46
N GLN A 214 4.67 13.18 10.14
CA GLN A 214 4.74 14.64 10.20
C GLN A 214 3.71 15.30 9.26
N ARG A 215 3.58 14.80 8.03
CA ARG A 215 2.56 15.28 7.10
C ARG A 215 1.16 15.03 7.65
N TYR A 216 0.90 13.83 8.15
CA TYR A 216 -0.41 13.48 8.72
C TYR A 216 -0.80 14.43 9.84
N GLU A 217 0.09 14.63 10.82
CA GLU A 217 -0.15 15.52 11.97
C GLU A 217 -0.36 16.97 11.54
N ASN A 218 0.44 17.47 10.60
CA ASN A 218 0.25 18.83 10.06
C ASN A 218 -1.14 19.00 9.46
N LEU A 219 -1.62 18.03 8.68
CA LEU A 219 -2.95 18.08 8.09
C LEU A 219 -4.03 17.92 9.16
N TRP A 220 -3.86 16.97 10.07
CA TRP A 220 -4.79 16.68 11.16
C TRP A 220 -5.11 17.91 12.01
N ASN A 221 -4.07 18.67 12.37
CA ASN A 221 -4.21 19.85 13.23
C ASN A 221 -4.94 21.02 12.53
N ASN A 222 -4.93 21.06 11.20
CA ASN A 222 -5.63 22.07 10.40
C ASN A 222 -6.96 21.59 9.82
N ALA A 223 -7.29 20.30 10.01
CA ALA A 223 -8.46 19.67 9.43
C ALA A 223 -9.74 19.98 10.22
N ARG A 224 -10.87 20.05 9.51
CA ARG A 224 -12.19 20.26 10.11
C ARG A 224 -12.71 18.97 10.72
N ARG A 225 -13.12 19.00 11.99
CA ARG A 225 -13.77 17.86 12.66
C ARG A 225 -15.16 17.58 12.09
N VAL A 226 -15.52 16.30 12.03
CA VAL A 226 -16.86 15.81 11.67
C VAL A 226 -17.50 15.17 12.89
N ASP A 227 -18.76 15.50 13.15
CA ASP A 227 -19.54 14.88 14.21
C ASP A 227 -20.04 13.50 13.73
N LEU A 228 -19.70 12.47 14.51
CA LEU A 228 -20.04 11.07 14.25
C LEU A 228 -21.25 10.64 15.07
#